data_AF-L9M8S3-F1
#
_entry.id   AF-L9M8S3-F1
#
_cell.length_a   1.000
_cell.length_b   1.000
_cell.length_c   1.000
_cell.angle_alpha   90.00
_cell.angle_beta   90.00
_cell.angle_gamma   90.00
#
_symmetry.space_group_name_H-M   'P 1'
#
loop_
_entity.id
_entity.type
_entity.pdbx_description
1 polymer ?
#
loop_
_entity_poly.entity_id
_entity_poly.type
_entity_poly.pdbx_seq_one_letter_code
_entity_poly.pdbx_strand_id
1 'polypeptide(L)' 'MGEEIYEIYPNLCTECVGHFDEPQCALFCPVDCIPLDPNHVESQEDLMEKYKSLIAQKSASNSQ' A
#
# COMPACT_ATOMS: atom_id res chain seq x y z
N MET A 1 1.69 13.27 -22.01
CA MET A 1 2.01 12.65 -20.70
C MET A 1 2.28 11.19 -21.00
N GLY A 2 3.43 10.67 -20.58
CA GLY A 2 4.05 9.44 -21.10
C GLY A 2 3.13 8.22 -21.00
N GLU A 3 3.27 7.31 -21.95
CA GLU A 3 2.47 6.08 -22.14
C GLU A 3 2.63 5.04 -21.03
N GLU A 4 3.39 5.35 -19.97
CA GLU A 4 3.73 4.45 -18.87
C GLU A 4 3.12 4.94 -17.56
N ILE A 5 2.40 4.04 -16.89
CA ILE A 5 1.80 4.24 -15.57
C ILE A 5 2.60 3.47 -14.52
N TYR A 6 2.62 3.96 -13.29
CA TYR A 6 3.11 3.20 -12.14
C TYR A 6 2.02 2.27 -11.63
N GLU A 7 2.38 1.05 -11.23
CA GLU A 7 1.45 0.05 -10.71
C GLU A 7 1.68 -0.16 -9.21
N ILE A 8 0.58 -0.19 -8.45
CA ILE A 8 0.57 -0.53 -7.03
C ILE A 8 0.16 -1.99 -6.91
N TYR A 9 1.03 -2.83 -6.34
CA TYR A 9 0.69 -4.22 -6.06
C TYR A 9 -0.26 -4.30 -4.85
N PRO A 10 -1.52 -4.76 -5.00
CA PRO A 10 -2.51 -4.75 -3.92
C PRO A 10 -2.10 -5.59 -2.71
N ASN A 11 -1.36 -6.67 -2.95
CA ASN A 11 -0.85 -7.55 -1.89
C ASN A 11 0.20 -6.87 -0.98
N LEU A 12 0.75 -5.73 -1.40
CA LEU A 12 1.72 -4.94 -0.64
C LEU A 12 1.15 -3.60 -0.17
N CYS A 13 -0.01 -3.19 -0.70
CA CYS A 13 -0.66 -1.94 -0.31
C CYS A 13 -1.41 -2.14 1.01
N THR A 14 -1.02 -1.39 2.04
CA THR A 14 -1.76 -1.33 3.31
C THR A 14 -2.53 -0.02 3.45
N GLU A 15 -2.68 0.75 2.37
CA GLU A 15 -3.18 2.14 2.41
C GLU A 15 -2.42 3.00 3.45
N CYS A 16 -1.14 2.65 3.68
CA CYS A 16 -0.27 3.18 4.73
C CYS A 16 -0.69 2.88 6.18
N VAL A 17 -1.78 2.13 6.43
CA VAL A 17 -2.17 1.65 7.76
C VAL A 17 -1.01 0.91 8.42
N GLY A 18 -0.77 1.24 9.70
CA GLY A 18 0.35 0.74 10.49
C GLY A 18 1.63 1.56 10.39
N HIS A 19 1.71 2.51 9.45
CA HIS A 19 2.84 3.44 9.32
C HIS A 19 2.40 4.91 9.45
N PHE A 20 1.32 5.30 8.77
CA PHE A 20 0.81 6.67 8.72
C PHE A 20 -0.72 6.68 8.78
N ASP A 21 -1.30 7.84 9.07
CA ASP A 21 -2.75 8.02 9.13
C ASP A 21 -3.41 8.19 7.75
N GLU A 22 -2.62 8.58 6.73
CA GLU A 22 -3.09 8.81 5.36
C GLU A 22 -2.15 8.17 4.31
N PRO A 23 -2.67 7.79 3.12
CA PRO A 23 -1.85 7.23 2.04
C PRO A 23 -0.82 8.23 1.51
N GLN A 24 0.47 7.96 1.75
CA GLN A 24 1.56 8.86 1.36
C GLN A 24 1.68 8.98 -0.17
N CYS A 25 1.43 7.90 -0.92
CA CYS A 25 1.49 7.94 -2.38
C CYS A 25 0.46 8.91 -2.97
N ALA A 26 -0.78 8.93 -2.45
CA ALA A 26 -1.82 9.84 -2.89
C ALA A 26 -1.49 11.30 -2.51
N LEU A 27 -1.00 11.54 -1.30
CA LEU A 27 -0.63 12.88 -0.81
C LEU A 27 0.42 13.58 -1.69
N PHE A 28 1.38 12.82 -2.22
CA PHE A 28 2.47 13.36 -3.05
C PHE A 28 2.21 13.24 -4.56
N CYS A 29 1.06 12.69 -4.98
CA CYS A 29 0.73 12.57 -6.39
C CYS A 29 0.37 13.95 -6.98
N PRO A 30 1.10 14.47 -7.98
CA PRO A 30 0.83 15.81 -8.51
C PRO A 30 -0.42 15.89 -9.42
N VAL A 31 -1.06 14.75 -9.70
CA VAL A 31 -2.17 14.63 -10.66
C VAL A 31 -3.35 13.84 -10.11
N ASP A 32 -3.38 13.59 -8.79
CA ASP A 32 -4.47 12.92 -8.07
C ASP A 32 -4.96 11.61 -8.73
N CYS A 33 -4.04 10.79 -9.25
CA CYS A 33 -4.36 9.59 -10.03
C CYS A 33 -4.31 8.27 -9.24
N ILE A 34 -4.45 8.32 -7.91
CA ILE A 34 -4.38 7.15 -7.02
C ILE A 34 -5.68 7.03 -6.21
N PRO A 35 -6.80 6.64 -6.83
CA PRO A 35 -8.05 6.36 -6.11
C PRO A 35 -7.98 5.02 -5.34
N LEU A 36 -8.93 4.78 -4.45
CA LEU A 36 -9.15 3.45 -3.86
C LEU A 36 -9.54 2.44 -4.95
N ASP A 37 -8.99 1.24 -4.90
CA ASP A 37 -9.26 0.19 -5.88
C ASP A 37 -10.56 -0.56 -5.52
N PRO A 38 -11.62 -0.47 -6.34
CA PRO A 38 -12.88 -1.15 -6.06
C PRO A 38 -12.80 -2.68 -6.10
N ASN A 39 -11.73 -3.26 -6.66
CA ASN A 39 -11.51 -4.71 -6.68
C ASN A 39 -10.77 -5.22 -5.43
N HIS A 40 -10.20 -4.32 -4.64
CA HIS A 40 -9.42 -4.63 -3.44
C HIS A 40 -9.89 -3.76 -2.27
N VAL A 41 -11.19 -3.81 -1.99
CA VAL A 41 -11.79 -3.11 -0.84
C VAL A 41 -11.46 -3.88 0.43
N GLU A 42 -10.79 -3.22 1.37
CA GLU A 42 -10.32 -3.81 2.61
C GLU A 42 -10.77 -2.96 3.80
N SER A 43 -11.06 -3.60 4.94
CA SER A 43 -11.31 -2.87 6.17
C SER A 43 -10.00 -2.41 6.81
N GLN A 44 -10.08 -1.46 7.75
CA GLN A 44 -8.92 -1.02 8.50
C GLN A 44 -8.25 -2.17 9.29
N GLU A 45 -9.05 -3.15 9.74
CA GLU A 45 -8.56 -4.35 10.42
C GLU A 45 -7.77 -5.25 9.45
N ASP A 46 -8.31 -5.50 8.26
CA ASP A 46 -7.64 -6.29 7.21
C ASP A 46 -6.29 -5.67 6.80
N LEU A 47 -6.26 -4.36 6.60
CA LEU A 47 -5.05 -3.62 6.25
C LEU A 47 -3.99 -3.68 7.36
N MET A 48 -4.41 -3.65 8.63
CA MET A 48 -3.52 -3.81 9.78
C MET A 48 -2.96 -5.23 9.90
N GLU A 49 -3.75 -6.26 9.60
CA GLU A 49 -3.29 -7.65 9.55
C GLU A 49 -2.29 -7.88 8.40
N LYS A 50 -2.57 -7.30 7.23
CA LYS A 50 -1.63 -7.30 6.09
C LYS A 50 -0.31 -6.65 6.47
N TYR A 51 -0.34 -5.47 7.10
CA TYR A 51 0.87 -4.79 7.61
C TYR A 51 1.71 -5.69 8.52
N LYS A 52 1.09 -6.29 9.54
CA LYS A 52 1.80 -7.20 10.47
C LYS A 52 2.46 -8.36 9.73
N SER A 53 1.76 -8.95 8.77
CA SER A 53 2.26 -10.06 7.96
C SER A 53 3.47 -9.65 7.11
N LEU A 54 3.40 -8.48 6.46
CA LEU A 54 4.49 -7.96 5.62
C LEU A 54 5.75 -7.63 6.44
N ILE A 55 5.59 -7.03 7.62
CA ILE A 55 6.73 -6.72 8.51
C ILE A 55 7.37 -7.99 9.05
N ALA A 56 6.57 -8.99 9.44
CA ALA A 56 7.09 -10.29 9.86
C ALA A 56 7.90 -10.96 8.74
N GLN A 57 7.41 -10.94 7.50
CA GLN A 57 8.12 -11.49 6.34
C GLN A 57 9.41 -10.74 6.02
N LYS A 58 9.39 -9.39 6.05
CA LYS A 58 10.59 -8.57 5.85
C LYS A 58 11.67 -8.88 6.88
N SER A 59 11.27 -9.11 8.13
CA SER A 59 12.17 -9.46 9.23
C SER A 59 12.82 -10.83 9.03
N ALA A 60 12.08 -11.80 8.47
CA ALA A 60 12.59 -13.12 8.12
C ALA A 60 13.53 -13.09 6.90
N SER A 61 13.24 -12.24 5.91
CA SER A 61 14.03 -12.15 4.67
C SER A 61 15.35 -11.38 4.82
N ASN A 62 15.49 -10.53 5.85
CA ASN A 62 16.71 -9.75 6.12
C ASN A 62 17.80 -10.54 6.90
N SER A 63 17.64 -11.85 7.07
CA SER A 63 18.62 -12.74 7.74
C SER A 63 19.45 -13.57 6.76
N GLN A 64 19.59 -13.12 5.50
CA GLN A 64 20.49 -13.68 4.49
C GLN A 64 21.52 -12.65 4.03
#